data_AF-A0A843LNI8-F1
#
_entry.id   AF-A0A843LNI8-F1
#
_cell.length_a   1.000
_cell.length_b   1.000
_cell.length_c   1.000
_cell.angle_alpha   90.00
_cell.angle_beta   90.00
_cell.angle_gamma   90.00
#
_symmetry.space_group_name_H-M   'P 1'
#
loop_
_entity.id
_entity.type
_entity.pdbx_description
1 polymer ?
#
loop_
_entity_poly.entity_id
_entity_poly.type
_entity_poly.pdbx_seq_one_letter_code
_entity_poly.pdbx_strand_id
1 'polypeptide(L)' 'MGALNDQIRNPLTIISTLVDENESPEKDRILYEVGRIDKLIDRLDNGFISSEKVWQYLHKKHEKFEDTGF' A
#
# COMPACT_ATOMS: atom_id res chain seq x y z
N MET A 1 6.36 -6.43 -0.16
CA MET A 1 5.99 -5.05 0.23
C MET A 1 4.95 -4.99 1.33
N GLY A 2 4.01 -5.96 1.42
CA GLY A 2 3.05 -6.06 2.52
C GLY A 2 3.65 -5.88 3.93
N ALA A 3 4.82 -6.49 4.21
CA ALA A 3 5.47 -6.36 5.51
C ALA A 3 5.82 -4.92 5.92
N LEU A 4 6.20 -4.03 4.99
CA LEU A 4 6.47 -2.62 5.30
C LEU A 4 5.16 -1.86 5.52
N ASN A 5 4.16 -2.11 4.68
CA ASN A 5 2.85 -1.47 4.79
C ASN A 5 2.14 -1.86 6.10
N ASP A 6 2.26 -3.12 6.51
CA ASP A 6 1.76 -3.59 7.80
C ASP A 6 2.49 -2.93 8.97
N GLN A 7 3.81 -2.75 8.87
CA GLN A 7 4.60 -2.00 9.86
C GLN A 7 4.19 -0.52 9.95
N ILE A 8 3.62 0.08 8.90
CA ILE A 8 3.07 1.45 8.93
C ILE A 8 1.64 1.45 9.47
N ARG A 9 0.79 0.46 9.12
CA ARG A 9 -0.58 0.35 9.64
C ARG A 9 -0.62 0.10 11.15
N ASN A 10 0.36 -0.58 11.71
CA ASN A 10 0.47 -0.80 13.16
C ASN A 10 0.47 0.50 13.98
N PRO A 11 1.41 1.45 13.78
CA PRO A 11 1.38 2.73 14.49
C PRO A 11 0.15 3.58 14.17
N LEU A 12 -0.41 3.52 12.95
CA LEU A 12 -1.68 4.19 12.63
C LEU A 12 -2.85 3.65 13.46
N THR A 13 -2.88 2.35 13.72
CA THR A 13 -3.87 1.70 14.59
C THR A 13 -3.72 2.16 16.04
N ILE A 14 -2.48 2.25 16.52
CA ILE A 14 -2.19 2.77 17.87
C ILE A 14 -2.67 4.23 17.99
N ILE A 15 -2.32 5.08 17.02
CA ILE A 15 -2.74 6.49 17.00
C ILE A 15 -4.27 6.61 17.03
N SER A 16 -4.97 5.83 16.20
CA SER A 16 -6.44 5.85 16.16
C SER A 16 -7.05 5.47 17.50
N THR A 17 -6.51 4.42 18.14
CA THR A 17 -6.98 3.94 19.44
C THR A 17 -6.79 5.00 20.52
N LEU A 18 -5.59 5.60 20.60
CA LEU A 18 -5.29 6.66 21.57
C LEU A 18 -6.18 7.89 21.37
N VAL A 19 -6.45 8.25 20.12
CA VAL A 19 -7.30 9.39 19.78
C VAL A 19 -8.78 9.08 20.07
N ASP A 20 -9.21 7.83 19.88
CA ASP A 20 -10.58 7.42 20.16
C ASP A 20 -10.91 7.44 21.65
N GLU A 21 -9.95 7.08 22.50
CA GLU A 21 -10.06 7.09 23.96
C GLU A 21 -10.04 8.51 24.58
N ASN A 22 -9.66 9.54 23.81
CA ASN A 22 -9.56 10.91 24.29
C ASN A 22 -10.64 11.82 23.69
N GLU A 23 -11.27 12.67 24.52
CA GLU A 23 -12.18 13.74 24.06
C GLU A 23 -11.39 14.99 23.64
N SER A 24 -10.51 14.84 22.65
CA SER A 24 -9.75 15.95 22.06
C SER A 24 -10.59 16.65 20.97
N PRO A 25 -10.61 17.99 20.93
CA PRO A 25 -11.19 18.75 19.82
C PRO A 25 -10.56 18.43 18.45
N GLU A 26 -9.31 17.97 18.46
CA GLU A 26 -8.55 17.59 17.28
C GLU A 26 -8.81 16.15 16.82
N LYS A 27 -9.59 15.36 17.58
CA LYS A 27 -9.89 13.95 17.32
C LYS A 27 -10.24 13.68 15.86
N ASP A 28 -11.26 14.36 15.35
CA ASP A 28 -11.73 14.15 13.98
C ASP A 28 -10.66 14.47 12.93
N ARG A 29 -9.87 15.51 13.18
CA ARG A 29 -8.79 15.93 12.27
C ARG A 29 -7.65 14.92 12.27
N ILE A 30 -7.32 14.34 13.42
CA ILE A 30 -6.28 13.32 13.51
C ILE A 30 -6.75 12.03 12.83
N LEU A 31 -7.97 11.55 13.14
CA LEU A 31 -8.55 10.36 12.50
C LEU A 31 -8.67 10.52 10.98
N TYR A 32 -9.00 11.73 10.51
CA TYR A 32 -9.02 12.04 9.08
C TYR A 32 -7.64 11.85 8.44
N GLU A 33 -6.57 12.38 9.05
CA GLU A 33 -5.22 12.23 8.50
C GLU A 33 -4.70 10.79 8.60
N VAL A 34 -5.01 10.06 9.68
CA VAL A 34 -4.73 8.61 9.76
C VAL A 34 -5.38 7.88 8.58
N GLY A 35 -6.67 8.13 8.32
CA GLY A 35 -7.37 7.52 7.19
C GLY A 35 -6.82 7.94 5.82
N ARG A 36 -6.27 9.15 5.69
CA ARG A 36 -5.56 9.57 4.46
C ARG A 36 -4.27 8.78 4.27
N ILE A 37 -3.50 8.55 5.33
CA ILE A 37 -2.26 7.79 5.25
C ILE A 37 -2.57 6.32 4.90
N ASP A 38 -3.58 5.71 5.52
CA ASP A 38 -3.99 4.33 5.22
C ASP A 38 -4.37 4.16 3.72
N LYS A 39 -5.12 5.11 3.17
CA LYS A 39 -5.43 5.12 1.72
C LYS A 39 -4.21 5.30 0.81
N LEU A 40 -3.16 6.00 1.27
CA LEU A 40 -1.91 6.12 0.52
C LEU A 40 -1.16 4.78 0.50
N ILE A 41 -1.18 4.05 1.61
CA ILE A 41 -0.60 2.70 1.73
C ILE A 41 -1.32 1.75 0.77
N ASP A 42 -2.66 1.78 0.72
CA ASP A 42 -3.45 0.98 -0.23
C ASP A 42 -3.07 1.25 -1.69
N ARG A 43 -2.88 2.53 -2.05
CA ARG A 43 -2.45 2.91 -3.40
C ARG A 43 -1.05 2.43 -3.71
N LEU A 44 -0.15 2.44 -2.72
CA LEU A 44 1.21 1.95 -2.88
C LEU A 44 1.24 0.45 -3.15
N ASP A 45 0.49 -0.35 -2.38
CA ASP A 45 0.35 -1.79 -2.62
C ASP A 45 -0.24 -2.07 -4.01
N ASN A 46 -1.33 -1.40 -4.36
CA ASN A 46 -2.01 -1.60 -5.64
C ASN A 46 -1.15 -1.17 -6.85
N GLY A 47 -0.43 -0.05 -6.72
CA GLY A 47 0.49 0.44 -7.74
C GLY A 47 1.67 -0.51 -7.95
N PHE A 48 2.21 -1.07 -6.87
CA PHE A 48 3.28 -2.06 -6.94
C PHE A 48 2.82 -3.35 -7.62
N ILE A 49 1.66 -3.90 -7.23
CA ILE A 49 1.06 -5.09 -7.87
C ILE A 49 0.83 -4.86 -9.36
N SER A 50 0.36 -3.67 -9.74
CA SER A 50 0.11 -3.33 -11.15
C SER A 50 1.41 -3.26 -11.95
N SER A 51 2.47 -2.65 -11.38
CA SER A 51 3.79 -2.60 -11.99
C SER A 51 4.41 -3.99 -12.17
N GLU A 52 4.29 -4.85 -11.16
CA GLU A 52 4.81 -6.22 -11.21
C GLU A 52 4.10 -7.07 -12.27
N LYS A 53 2.78 -6.96 -12.39
CA LYS A 53 2.01 -7.66 -13.43
C LYS A 53 2.40 -7.23 -14.83
N VAL A 54 2.58 -5.92 -15.05
CA VAL A 54 3.03 -5.38 -16.34
C VAL A 54 4.45 -5.89 -16.66
N TRP A 55 5.35 -5.86 -15.68
CA TRP A 55 6.71 -6.37 -15.83
C TRP A 55 6.74 -7.87 -16.16
N GLN A 56 5.99 -8.70 -15.43
CA GLN A 56 5.88 -10.15 -15.70
C GLN A 56 5.30 -10.44 -17.10
N TYR A 57 4.27 -9.69 -17.51
CA TYR A 57 3.68 -9.83 -18.84
C TYR A 57 4.68 -9.50 -19.95
N LEU A 58 5.43 -8.41 -19.80
CA LEU A 58 6.47 -8.02 -20.77
C LEU A 58 7.60 -9.05 -20.81
N HIS A 59 8.11 -9.49 -19.66
CA HIS A 59 9.22 -10.44 -19.59
C HIS A 59 8.87 -11.81 -20.19
N LYS A 60 7.69 -12.36 -19.85
CA LYS A 60 7.20 -13.63 -20.41
C LYS A 60 6.99 -13.58 -21.92
N LYS A 61 6.69 -12.40 -22.47
CA LYS A 61 6.59 -12.20 -23.91
C LYS A 61 7.97 -12.23 -24.55
N HIS A 62 8.97 -11.58 -23.95
CA HIS A 62 10.36 -11.60 -24.44
C HIS A 62 10.99 -13.01 -24.41
N GLU A 63 10.82 -13.79 -23.34
CA GLU A 63 11.31 -15.19 -23.29
C GLU A 63 10.70 -16.08 -24.39
N LYS A 64 9.42 -15.88 -24.72
CA LYS A 64 8.75 -16.62 -25.81
C LYS A 64 9.25 -16.28 -27.21
N PHE A 65 9.85 -15.10 -27.42
CA PHE A 65 10.41 -14.73 -28.73
C PHE A 65 11.81 -15.32 -28.95
N GLU A 66 12.57 -15.59 -27.88
CA GLU A 66 13.90 -16.21 -27.98
C GLU A 66 13.83 -17.73 -28.22
N ASP A 67 12.76 -18.40 -27.77
CA ASP A 67 12.58 -19.86 -27.93
C ASP A 67 11.91 -20.26 -29.27
N THR A 68 11.56 -19.27 -30.10
CA THR A 68 11.05 -19.49 -31.47
C THR A 68 12.02 -18.99 -32.56
N GLY A 69 13.30 -18.88 -32.23
CA GLY A 69 14.36 -18.65 -33.20
C GLY A 69 14.48 -19.82 -34.18
N PHE A 70 14.01 -19.60 -35.41
CA PHE A 70 14.45 -20.31 -36.61
C PHE A 70 15.94 -20.07 -36.86
#